data_AF-A0A936PXX7-F1
#
_entry.id   AF-A0A936PXX7-F1
#
_cell.length_a   1.000
_cell.length_b   1.000
_cell.length_c   1.000
_cell.angle_alpha   90.00
_cell.angle_beta   90.00
_cell.angle_gamma   90.00
#
_symmetry.space_group_name_H-M   'P 1'
#
loop_
_entity.id
_entity.type
_entity.pdbx_description
1 polymer ?
#
loop_
_entity_poly.entity_id
_entity_poly.type
_entity_poly.pdbx_seq_one_letter_code
_entity_poly.pdbx_strand_id
1 'polypeptide(L)'
;MDLQASLETAARQRAQGLLWELSNALLPYGAGVFTQGGSGADIWPLTEAGVPGLGVDHDTTDYWPIHHTEADTFEKIKLDDLRYNLSVITMTAYLLAEHPERLVNPVGAPPPRRRR
;
A
#
# COMPACT_ATOMS: atom_id res chain seq x y z
N MET A 1 -27.04 18.35 6.91
CA MET A 1 -25.69 17.86 6.58
C MET A 1 -25.68 17.61 5.08
N ASP A 2 -24.74 18.19 4.34
CA ASP A 2 -24.69 18.11 2.88
C ASP A 2 -24.50 16.66 2.39
N LEU A 3 -25.16 16.29 1.29
CA LEU A 3 -25.11 14.95 0.70
C LEU A 3 -23.68 14.61 0.28
N GLN A 4 -22.95 15.57 -0.26
CA GLN A 4 -21.56 15.38 -0.69
C GLN A 4 -20.63 15.07 0.48
N ALA A 5 -20.73 15.83 1.58
CA ALA A 5 -19.99 15.57 2.81
C ALA A 5 -20.32 14.19 3.42
N SER A 6 -21.57 13.73 3.27
CA SER A 6 -22.01 12.42 3.75
C SER A 6 -21.40 11.27 2.93
N LEU A 7 -21.28 11.44 1.60
CA LEU A 7 -20.66 10.46 0.71
C LEU A 7 -19.14 10.36 0.92
N GLU A 8 -18.46 11.49 1.13
CA GLU A 8 -17.04 11.52 1.48
C GLU A 8 -16.77 10.81 2.81
N THR A 9 -17.61 11.07 3.82
CA THR A 9 -17.50 10.41 5.13
C THR A 9 -17.64 8.89 5.02
N ALA A 10 -18.62 8.41 4.26
CA ALA A 10 -18.82 6.98 4.03
C ALA A 10 -17.66 6.34 3.24
N ALA A 11 -17.10 7.04 2.25
CA ALA A 11 -15.93 6.56 1.52
C ALA A 11 -14.70 6.44 2.44
N ARG A 12 -14.49 7.44 3.31
CA ARG A 12 -13.41 7.41 4.30
C ARG A 12 -13.55 6.26 5.29
N GLN A 13 -14.76 6.00 5.79
CA GLN A 13 -15.03 4.89 6.71
C GLN A 13 -14.76 3.54 6.06
N ARG A 14 -15.16 3.35 4.79
CA ARG A 14 -14.84 2.12 4.04
C ARG A 14 -13.34 1.93 3.86
N ALA A 15 -12.63 2.98 3.44
CA ALA A 15 -11.18 2.93 3.29
C ALA A 15 -10.48 2.59 4.62
N GLN A 16 -10.95 3.16 5.74
CA GLN A 16 -10.46 2.85 7.07
C GLN A 16 -10.72 1.38 7.46
N GLY A 17 -11.90 0.85 7.15
CA GLY A 17 -12.23 -0.56 7.38
C GLY A 17 -11.31 -1.51 6.60
N LEU A 18 -11.09 -1.22 5.31
CA LEU A 18 -10.17 -2.01 4.48
C LEU A 18 -8.73 -1.97 5.01
N LEU A 19 -8.23 -0.79 5.38
CA LEU A 19 -6.89 -0.64 5.96
C LEU A 19 -6.76 -1.40 7.29
N TRP A 20 -7.83 -1.44 8.10
CA TRP A 20 -7.88 -2.23 9.32
C TRP A 20 -7.81 -3.74 9.04
N GLU A 21 -8.51 -4.23 8.02
CA GLU A 21 -8.44 -5.64 7.60
C GLU A 21 -7.03 -6.01 7.10
N LEU A 22 -6.44 -5.17 6.25
CA LEU A 22 -5.05 -5.35 5.79
C LEU A 22 -4.07 -5.34 6.97
N SER A 23 -4.24 -4.40 7.91
CA SER A 23 -3.43 -4.30 9.13
C SER A 23 -3.47 -5.60 9.91
N ASN A 24 -4.66 -6.14 10.20
CA ASN A 24 -4.79 -7.40 10.93
C ASN A 24 -4.21 -8.60 10.17
N ALA A 25 -4.31 -8.63 8.84
CA ALA A 25 -3.74 -9.70 8.03
C ALA A 25 -2.21 -9.68 8.02
N LEU A 26 -1.61 -8.49 8.05
CA LEU A 26 -0.15 -8.29 8.00
C LEU A 26 0.51 -8.24 9.37
N LEU A 27 -0.23 -7.95 10.44
CA LEU A 27 0.29 -7.78 11.79
C LEU A 27 1.08 -9.00 12.32
N PRO A 28 0.63 -10.26 12.12
CA PRO A 28 1.39 -11.45 12.56
C PRO A 28 2.77 -11.57 11.91
N TYR A 29 2.98 -10.90 10.77
CA TYR A 29 4.23 -10.87 10.02
C TYR A 29 5.05 -9.61 10.30
N GLY A 30 4.64 -8.73 11.20
CA GLY A 30 5.37 -7.50 11.53
C GLY A 30 5.13 -6.33 10.56
N ALA A 31 4.19 -6.46 9.61
CA ALA A 31 3.90 -5.44 8.59
C ALA A 31 2.50 -4.80 8.75
N GLY A 32 1.87 -4.93 9.91
CA GLY A 32 0.50 -4.46 10.14
C GLY A 32 0.38 -2.98 10.52
N VAL A 33 1.47 -2.26 10.73
CA VAL A 33 1.45 -0.85 11.14
C VAL A 33 1.46 0.04 9.90
N PHE A 34 0.43 0.87 9.76
CA PHE A 34 0.34 1.88 8.70
C PHE A 34 0.64 3.26 9.26
N THR A 35 1.53 3.99 8.57
CA THR A 35 1.84 5.40 8.84
C THR A 35 1.43 6.25 7.65
N GLN A 36 1.21 7.55 7.90
CA GLN A 36 0.85 8.48 6.82
C GLN A 36 2.12 9.00 6.13
N GLY A 37 2.10 9.00 4.80
CA GLY A 37 3.22 9.47 3.96
C GLY A 37 3.90 8.35 3.20
N GLY A 38 4.82 8.71 2.29
CA GLY A 38 5.51 7.74 1.43
C GLY A 38 4.61 7.18 0.31
N SER A 39 4.94 5.97 -0.15
CA SER A 39 4.35 5.16 -1.25
C SER A 39 5.30 4.94 -2.44
N GLY A 40 6.24 5.85 -2.69
CA GLY A 40 7.32 5.66 -3.66
C GLY A 40 7.51 6.86 -4.60
N ALA A 41 8.76 7.07 -5.02
CA ALA A 41 9.14 8.19 -5.87
C ALA A 41 8.56 8.12 -7.30
N ASP A 42 8.15 6.95 -7.78
CA ASP A 42 7.57 6.81 -9.12
C ASP A 42 6.06 7.09 -9.15
N ILE A 43 5.37 6.94 -8.01
CA ILE A 43 3.90 7.02 -7.93
C ILE A 43 3.38 8.27 -7.23
N TRP A 44 4.26 9.16 -6.74
CA TRP A 44 3.84 10.40 -6.09
C TRP A 44 2.86 11.25 -6.92
N PRO A 45 2.96 11.38 -8.28
CA PRO A 45 2.01 12.20 -9.04
C PRO A 45 0.60 11.61 -9.02
N LEU A 46 0.48 10.28 -8.89
CA LEU A 46 -0.81 9.61 -8.73
C LEU A 46 -1.41 9.92 -7.35
N THR A 47 -0.57 9.94 -6.32
CA THR A 47 -1.02 10.29 -4.97
C THR A 47 -1.45 11.74 -4.85
N GLU A 48 -0.78 12.67 -5.55
CA GLU A 48 -1.24 14.06 -5.66
C GLU A 48 -2.58 14.18 -6.40
N ALA A 49 -2.82 13.33 -7.39
CA ALA A 49 -4.09 13.25 -8.09
C ALA A 49 -5.20 12.52 -7.29
N GLY A 50 -4.94 12.14 -6.04
CA GLY A 50 -5.91 11.53 -5.13
C GLY A 50 -6.04 10.01 -5.24
N VAL A 51 -5.13 9.33 -5.96
CA VAL A 51 -5.04 7.86 -5.95
C VAL A 51 -4.35 7.41 -4.66
N PRO A 52 -4.92 6.48 -3.86
CA PRO A 52 -4.23 5.95 -2.70
C PRO A 52 -2.90 5.28 -3.07
N GLY A 53 -1.82 5.71 -2.42
CA GLY A 53 -0.51 5.09 -2.51
C GLY A 53 -0.20 4.24 -1.28
N LEU A 54 0.44 3.10 -1.49
CA LEU A 54 0.95 2.22 -0.43
C LEU A 54 2.37 1.82 -0.77
N GLY A 55 3.25 1.81 0.23
CA GLY A 55 4.64 1.36 0.11
C GLY A 55 5.07 0.63 1.36
N VAL A 56 6.05 -0.26 1.24
CA VAL A 56 6.68 -0.93 2.39
C VAL A 56 7.78 -0.01 2.92
N ASP A 57 7.66 0.37 4.19
CA ASP A 57 8.73 1.08 4.91
C ASP A 57 9.78 0.06 5.35
N HIS A 58 10.79 -0.16 4.50
CA HIS A 58 11.85 -1.13 4.75
C HIS A 58 13.03 -0.51 5.52
N ASP A 59 13.81 -1.36 6.17
CA ASP A 59 15.03 -0.92 6.83
C ASP A 59 16.04 -0.36 5.81
N THR A 60 16.40 0.91 5.97
CA THR A 60 17.34 1.64 5.10
C THR A 60 18.69 1.87 5.75
N THR A 61 18.99 1.20 6.88
CA THR A 61 20.25 1.36 7.65
C THR A 61 21.50 1.23 6.78
N ASP A 62 21.52 0.25 5.88
CA ASP A 62 22.66 -0.02 5.00
C ASP A 62 22.51 0.59 3.59
N TYR A 63 21.40 1.27 3.30
CA TYR A 63 21.08 1.77 1.95
C TYR A 63 21.95 2.96 1.55
N TRP A 64 21.90 4.04 2.33
CA TRP A 64 22.56 5.30 1.98
C TRP A 64 24.09 5.24 1.83
N PRO A 65 24.82 4.42 2.61
CA PRO A 65 26.26 4.28 2.42
C PRO A 65 26.70 3.71 1.07
N ILE A 66 25.83 2.94 0.38
CA ILE A 66 26.16 2.29 -0.90
C ILE A 66 25.36 2.85 -2.08
N HIS A 67 24.24 3.51 -1.83
CA HIS A 67 23.35 4.09 -2.84
C HIS A 67 24.11 5.00 -3.81
N HIS A 68 23.96 4.76 -5.12
CA HIS A 68 24.66 5.47 -6.19
C HIS A 68 26.21 5.36 -6.15
N THR A 69 26.73 4.23 -5.67
CA THR A 69 28.16 3.91 -5.72
C THR A 69 28.41 2.58 -6.43
N GLU A 70 29.66 2.31 -6.81
CA GLU A 70 30.06 0.99 -7.34
C GLU A 70 29.92 -0.16 -6.33
N ALA A 71 29.67 0.14 -5.04
CA ALA A 71 29.43 -0.86 -4.01
C ALA A 71 27.97 -1.39 -3.99
N ASP A 72 27.08 -0.81 -4.80
CA ASP A 72 25.71 -1.29 -5.02
C ASP A 72 25.71 -2.54 -5.92
N THR A 73 26.04 -3.68 -5.32
CA THR A 73 26.20 -4.96 -5.99
C THR A 73 25.27 -6.04 -5.41
N PHE A 74 25.06 -7.13 -6.16
CA PHE A 74 24.18 -8.23 -5.74
C PHE A 74 24.55 -8.83 -4.38
N GLU A 75 25.83 -8.83 -4.01
CA GLU A 75 26.33 -9.34 -2.73
C GLU A 75 25.83 -8.55 -1.53
N LYS A 76 25.34 -7.32 -1.72
CA LYS A 76 24.74 -6.48 -0.67
C LYS A 76 23.26 -6.78 -0.42
N ILE A 77 22.62 -7.57 -1.28
CA ILE A 77 21.23 -7.96 -1.11
C ILE A 77 21.12 -9.03 -0.02
N LYS A 78 20.45 -8.69 1.07
CA LYS A 78 20.06 -9.66 2.11
C LYS A 78 18.82 -10.41 1.64
N LEU A 79 18.96 -11.73 1.44
CA LEU A 79 17.90 -12.56 0.88
C LEU A 79 16.63 -12.59 1.75
N ASP A 80 16.78 -12.51 3.07
CA ASP A 80 15.65 -12.51 3.99
C ASP A 80 14.86 -11.20 3.91
N ASP A 81 15.54 -10.05 3.81
CA ASP A 81 14.88 -8.74 3.62
C ASP A 81 14.14 -8.70 2.28
N LEU A 82 14.74 -9.23 1.20
CA LEU A 82 14.09 -9.34 -0.09
C LEU A 82 12.81 -10.17 -0.02
N ARG A 83 12.88 -11.35 0.61
CA ARG A 83 11.72 -12.25 0.79
C ARG A 83 10.64 -11.61 1.65
N TYR A 84 11.02 -10.91 2.71
CA TYR A 84 10.11 -10.20 3.58
C TYR A 84 9.34 -9.13 2.79
N ASN A 85 10.04 -8.22 2.11
CA ASN A 85 9.44 -7.17 1.30
C ASN A 85 8.54 -7.75 0.20
N LEU A 86 9.00 -8.79 -0.50
CA LEU A 86 8.22 -9.49 -1.51
C LEU A 86 6.92 -10.05 -0.93
N SER A 87 6.96 -10.67 0.25
CA SER A 87 5.78 -11.24 0.89
C SER A 87 4.74 -10.18 1.24
N VAL A 88 5.17 -9.05 1.81
CA VAL A 88 4.28 -7.95 2.20
C VAL A 88 3.63 -7.32 0.97
N ILE A 89 4.40 -7.03 -0.08
CA ILE A 89 3.87 -6.49 -1.34
C ILE A 89 2.88 -7.48 -1.96
N THR A 90 3.24 -8.76 -2.03
CA THR A 90 2.38 -9.81 -2.63
C THR A 90 1.06 -9.95 -1.88
N MET A 91 1.10 -10.04 -0.55
CA MET A 91 -0.11 -10.13 0.27
C MET A 91 -0.97 -8.87 0.15
N THR A 92 -0.37 -7.69 0.21
CA THR A 92 -1.10 -6.41 0.08
C THR A 92 -1.78 -6.31 -1.28
N ALA A 93 -1.06 -6.60 -2.37
CA ALA A 93 -1.61 -6.59 -3.71
C ALA A 93 -2.74 -7.61 -3.89
N TYR A 94 -2.55 -8.85 -3.40
CA TYR A 94 -3.55 -9.91 -3.49
C TYR A 94 -4.82 -9.55 -2.71
N LEU A 95 -4.69 -9.15 -1.45
CA LEU A 95 -5.83 -8.79 -0.60
C LEU A 95 -6.61 -7.62 -1.21
N LEU A 96 -5.94 -6.57 -1.70
CA LEU A 96 -6.61 -5.44 -2.35
C LEU A 96 -7.28 -5.82 -3.68
N ALA A 97 -6.68 -6.70 -4.47
CA ALA A 97 -7.22 -7.11 -5.77
C ALA A 97 -8.45 -8.02 -5.64
N GLU A 98 -8.48 -8.88 -4.62
CA GLU A 98 -9.57 -9.83 -4.36
C GLU A 98 -10.64 -9.28 -3.40
N HIS A 99 -10.38 -8.17 -2.72
CA HIS A 99 -11.37 -7.57 -1.82
C HIS A 99 -12.61 -7.10 -2.61
N PRO A 100 -13.84 -7.37 -2.10
CA PRO A 100 -15.08 -7.00 -2.80
C PRO A 100 -15.29 -5.48 -2.91
N GLU A 101 -14.70 -4.71 -2.00
CA GLU A 101 -14.69 -3.24 -2.01
C GLU A 101 -13.33 -2.66 -2.41
N ARG A 102 -13.32 -1.43 -2.93
CA ARG A 102 -12.11 -0.70 -3.30
C ARG A 102 -11.77 0.37 -2.25
N LEU A 103 -10.48 0.66 -2.05
CA LEU A 103 -10.00 1.78 -1.23
C LEU A 103 -10.65 3.10 -1.61
N VAL A 104 -10.77 3.35 -2.91
CA VAL A 104 -11.50 4.47 -3.49
C VAL A 104 -12.35 3.96 -4.64
N ASN A 105 -13.56 4.50 -4.77
CA ASN A 105 -14.32 4.33 -5.99
C ASN A 105 -13.74 5.28 -7.04
N PRO A 106 -13.27 4.79 -8.20
CA PRO A 106 -12.88 5.69 -9.27
C PRO A 106 -14.10 6.52 -9.67
N VAL A 107 -13.94 7.83 -9.80
CA VAL A 107 -15.01 8.71 -10.30
C VAL A 107 -15.44 8.16 -11.67
N GLY A 108 -16.68 7.64 -11.75
CA GLY A 108 -17.26 7.08 -12.97
C GLY A 108 -16.94 5.62 -13.30
N ALA A 109 -16.25 4.85 -12.44
CA ALA A 109 -16.06 3.42 -12.71
C ALA A 109 -17.32 2.59 -12.38
N PRO A 110 -17.68 1.61 -13.22
CA PRO A 110 -18.77 0.70 -12.92
C PRO A 110 -18.48 -0.11 -11.64
N PRO A 111 -19.54 -0.52 -10.91
CA PRO A 111 -19.39 -1.31 -9.69
C PRO A 111 -18.57 -2.57 -9.95
N PRO A 112 -17.85 -3.07 -8.93
CA PRO A 112 -17.05 -4.28 -9.08
C PRO A 112 -17.94 -5.43 -9.58
N ARG A 113 -17.52 -6.07 -10.68
CA ARG A 113 -18.20 -7.26 -11.19
C ARG A 113 -17.99 -8.36 -10.15
N ARG A 114 -19.05 -8.83 -9.51
CA ARG A 114 -18.99 -10.06 -8.71
C ARG A 114 -18.45 -11.18 -9.60
N ARG A 115 -17.27 -11.71 -9.27
CA ARG A 115 -16.75 -12.91 -9.92
C ARG A 115 -17.76 -14.04 -9.63
N ARG A 116 -18.20 -14.71 -10.70
CA ARG A 116 -19.05 -15.91 -10.62
C ARG A 116 -18.21 -17.11 -10.22
#